data_AF-A0A3L6GCE9-F1
#
_entry.id   AF-A0A3L6GCE9-F1
#
_cell.length_a   1.000
_cell.length_b   1.000
_cell.length_c   1.000
_cell.angle_alpha   90.00
_cell.angle_beta   90.00
_cell.angle_gamma   90.00
#
_symmetry.space_group_name_H-M   'P 1'
#
loop_
_entity.id
_entity.type
_entity.pdbx_description
1 polymer ?
#
loop_
_entity_poly.entity_id
_entity_poly.type
_entity_poly.pdbx_seq_one_letter_code
_entity_poly.pdbx_strand_id
1 'polypeptide(L)'
;MYMQQWFKDYSRSSNLTDDNGRRTFALVNKATRQALVNRKDTGMQSDREYHRGDVIKVELAPYNYDDRVDISMLWTELAENGNDDGFNKIAVLSDNSLILCWQHGGNNVSPGPGMVTVNYFSDQGNRHWKMVPVGRNAW
;
A
#
# COMPACT_ATOMS: atom_id res chain seq x y z
N MET A 1 -10.55 -20.47 -10.70
CA MET A 1 -9.70 -19.30 -10.38
C MET A 1 -9.98 -18.91 -8.94
N TYR A 2 -8.96 -18.73 -8.11
CA TYR A 2 -9.14 -18.26 -6.74
C TYR A 2 -9.62 -16.80 -6.72
N MET A 3 -10.40 -16.43 -5.71
CA MET A 3 -10.88 -15.05 -5.55
C MET A 3 -9.69 -14.12 -5.26
N GLN A 4 -9.51 -13.10 -6.09
CA GLN A 4 -8.47 -12.08 -5.90
C GLN A 4 -8.86 -11.20 -4.71
N GLN A 5 -8.15 -11.38 -3.59
CA GLN A 5 -8.39 -10.64 -2.35
C GLN A 5 -7.07 -10.11 -1.81
N TRP A 6 -7.07 -8.84 -1.41
CA TRP A 6 -5.94 -8.18 -0.78
C TRP A 6 -6.17 -8.10 0.73
N PHE A 7 -5.16 -8.42 1.52
CA PHE A 7 -5.24 -8.35 2.98
C PHE A 7 -3.96 -7.72 3.56
N LYS A 8 -4.11 -7.13 4.75
CA LYS A 8 -2.99 -6.63 5.55
C LYS A 8 -2.40 -7.81 6.33
N ASP A 9 -1.20 -8.24 5.97
CA ASP A 9 -0.45 -9.20 6.76
C ASP A 9 0.45 -8.47 7.76
N TYR A 10 0.22 -8.72 9.05
CA TYR A 10 1.01 -8.17 10.15
C TYR A 10 1.98 -9.19 10.76
N SER A 11 1.94 -10.45 10.30
CA SER A 11 2.64 -11.56 10.97
C SER A 11 4.16 -11.40 10.94
N ARG A 12 4.69 -10.72 9.92
CA ARG A 12 6.13 -10.50 9.70
C ARG A 12 6.61 -9.07 9.96
N SER A 13 5.72 -8.20 10.41
CA SER A 13 6.00 -6.80 10.74
C SER A 13 5.78 -6.47 12.21
N SER A 14 5.64 -7.49 13.06
CA SER A 14 5.06 -7.38 14.41
C SER A 14 5.72 -6.37 15.35
N ASN A 15 7.00 -6.02 15.12
CA ASN A 15 7.76 -5.04 15.91
C ASN A 15 8.20 -3.81 15.10
N LEU A 16 7.84 -3.71 13.82
CA LEU A 16 8.24 -2.58 12.99
C LEU A 16 7.13 -1.55 12.93
N THR A 17 7.48 -0.32 13.28
CA THR A 17 6.59 0.84 13.22
C THR A 17 7.14 1.89 12.27
N ASP A 18 6.26 2.76 11.77
CA ASP A 18 6.71 4.04 11.21
C ASP A 18 7.26 4.97 12.31
N ASP A 19 7.77 6.14 11.91
CA ASP A 19 8.32 7.16 12.82
C ASP A 19 7.32 7.69 13.86
N ASN A 20 6.03 7.42 13.69
CA ASN A 20 4.96 7.82 14.62
C ASN A 20 4.44 6.64 15.46
N GLY A 21 5.13 5.49 15.44
CA GLY A 21 4.74 4.31 16.20
C GLY A 21 3.56 3.52 15.59
N ARG A 22 3.15 3.81 14.35
CA ARG A 22 2.06 3.07 13.68
C ARG A 22 2.59 1.74 13.18
N ARG A 23 1.81 0.68 13.39
CA ARG A 23 2.15 -0.67 12.95
C ARG A 23 2.22 -0.75 11.44
N THR A 24 3.21 -1.48 10.95
CA THR A 24 3.42 -1.72 9.54
C THR A 24 2.81 -3.05 9.10
N PHE A 25 2.55 -3.21 7.80
CA PHE A 25 2.00 -4.43 7.23
C PHE A 25 2.48 -4.63 5.79
N ALA A 26 2.46 -5.89 5.33
CA ALA A 26 2.52 -6.20 3.91
C ALA A 26 1.10 -6.22 3.34
N LEU A 27 0.90 -5.65 2.14
CA LEU A 27 -0.35 -5.75 1.42
C LEU A 27 -0.27 -6.92 0.43
N VAL A 28 -0.94 -8.03 0.73
CA VAL A 28 -0.73 -9.32 0.04
C VAL A 28 -1.98 -9.74 -0.69
N ASN A 29 -1.82 -10.17 -1.95
CA ASN A 29 -2.86 -10.85 -2.69
C ASN A 29 -2.88 -12.34 -2.34
N LYS A 30 -3.99 -12.81 -1.78
CA LYS A 30 -4.16 -14.20 -1.31
C LYS A 30 -4.05 -15.24 -2.43
N ALA A 31 -4.63 -14.95 -3.60
CA ALA A 31 -4.71 -15.90 -4.69
C ALA A 31 -3.40 -16.03 -5.47
N THR A 32 -2.63 -14.95 -5.58
CA THR A 32 -1.32 -14.99 -6.26
C THR A 32 -0.14 -15.17 -5.32
N ARG A 33 -0.35 -15.01 -4.00
CA ARG A 33 0.70 -14.95 -2.98
C ARG A 33 1.78 -13.92 -3.32
N GLN A 34 1.37 -12.79 -3.87
CA GLN A 34 2.27 -11.67 -4.17
C GLN A 34 1.97 -10.50 -3.23
N ALA A 35 3.02 -9.81 -2.79
CA ALA A 35 2.92 -8.57 -2.05
C ALA A 35 3.07 -7.37 -2.98
N LEU A 36 2.44 -6.26 -2.59
CA LEU A 36 2.64 -4.97 -3.22
C LEU A 36 3.98 -4.38 -2.78
N VAL A 37 4.82 -4.02 -3.76
CA VAL A 37 6.16 -3.48 -3.54
C VAL A 37 6.20 -2.02 -3.95
N ASN A 38 6.69 -1.17 -3.06
CA ASN A 38 7.02 0.20 -3.36
C ASN A 38 8.41 0.25 -4.02
N ARG A 39 8.52 0.97 -5.15
CA ARG A 39 9.79 1.06 -5.88
C ARG A 39 10.85 1.92 -5.21
N LYS A 40 10.44 2.87 -4.35
CA LYS A 40 11.36 3.78 -3.66
C LYS A 40 12.41 3.01 -2.87
N ASP A 41 11.99 1.97 -2.16
CA ASP A 41 12.87 1.20 -1.29
C ASP A 41 13.62 0.07 -1.99
N THR A 42 13.47 -0.05 -3.31
CA THR A 42 14.27 -1.02 -4.07
C THR A 42 15.66 -0.44 -4.30
N GLY A 43 16.71 -1.26 -4.18
CA GLY A 43 18.10 -0.81 -4.34
C GLY A 43 18.45 -0.20 -5.72
N MET A 44 17.53 -0.28 -6.70
CA MET A 44 17.67 0.42 -7.98
C MET A 44 17.22 1.88 -7.96
N GLN A 45 16.43 2.30 -6.96
CA GLN A 45 15.77 3.63 -6.93
C GLN A 45 15.81 4.32 -5.55
N SER A 46 16.46 3.73 -4.55
CA SER A 46 16.61 4.33 -3.21
C SER A 46 17.22 5.73 -3.23
N ASP A 47 18.13 5.98 -4.17
CA ASP A 47 18.90 7.23 -4.25
C ASP A 47 18.19 8.28 -5.13
N ARG A 48 17.05 7.94 -5.73
CA ARG A 48 16.31 8.85 -6.60
C ARG A 48 15.48 9.81 -5.76
N GLU A 49 15.74 11.10 -5.94
CA GLU A 49 14.86 12.15 -5.43
C GLU A 49 13.56 12.18 -6.26
N TYR A 50 12.43 11.92 -5.61
CA TYR A 50 11.11 12.06 -6.21
C TYR A 50 10.58 13.48 -5.98
N HIS A 51 9.79 13.98 -6.92
CA HIS A 51 9.21 15.30 -6.87
C HIS A 51 7.68 15.24 -6.83
N ARG A 52 7.05 16.30 -6.30
CA ARG A 52 5.59 16.43 -6.36
C ARG A 52 5.13 16.38 -7.82
N GLY A 53 4.24 15.45 -8.13
CA GLY A 53 3.76 15.19 -9.50
C GLY A 53 4.32 13.91 -10.11
N ASP A 54 5.38 13.33 -9.52
CA ASP A 54 5.87 12.02 -9.93
C ASP A 54 4.83 10.94 -9.66
N VAL A 55 4.73 10.01 -10.62
CA VAL A 55 3.87 8.84 -10.56
C VAL A 55 4.74 7.60 -10.54
N ILE A 56 4.89 7.01 -9.35
CA ILE A 56 5.76 5.84 -9.14
C ILE A 56 4.91 4.59 -9.23
N LYS A 57 5.17 3.73 -10.21
CA LYS A 57 4.46 2.45 -10.31
C LYS A 57 4.85 1.53 -9.16
N VAL A 58 3.87 0.89 -8.55
CA VAL A 58 4.11 -0.24 -7.64
C VAL A 58 4.41 -1.50 -8.43
N GLU A 59 5.06 -2.46 -7.77
CA GLU A 59 5.34 -3.77 -8.34
C GLU A 59 4.68 -4.88 -7.52
N LEU A 60 4.73 -6.10 -8.06
CA LEU A 60 4.31 -7.31 -7.38
C LEU A 60 5.52 -8.24 -7.27
N ALA A 61 5.79 -8.70 -6.06
CA ALA A 61 6.83 -9.68 -5.80
C ALA A 61 6.27 -10.89 -5.02
N PRO A 62 6.83 -12.09 -5.19
CA PRO A 62 6.43 -13.25 -4.38
C PRO A 62 6.53 -12.94 -2.88
N TYR A 63 5.48 -13.27 -2.14
CA TYR A 63 5.43 -13.12 -0.69
C TYR A 63 5.60 -14.49 -0.04
N ASN A 64 6.81 -14.75 0.47
CA ASN A 64 7.06 -15.96 1.24
C ASN A 64 6.69 -15.71 2.70
N TYR A 65 5.68 -16.44 3.18
CA TYR A 65 5.25 -16.34 4.57
C TYR A 65 6.30 -16.85 5.55
N ASP A 66 7.33 -17.59 5.13
CA ASP A 66 8.33 -18.18 6.02
C ASP A 66 9.64 -17.36 6.12
N ASP A 67 9.81 -16.33 5.28
CA ASP A 67 11.04 -15.55 5.18
C ASP A 67 10.94 -14.15 5.80
N ARG A 68 12.09 -13.47 5.83
CA ARG A 68 12.15 -12.03 6.12
C ARG A 68 11.43 -11.25 5.03
N VAL A 69 10.69 -10.21 5.44
CA VAL A 69 10.01 -9.30 4.51
C VAL A 69 10.92 -8.11 4.22
N ASP A 70 11.05 -7.76 2.95
CA ASP A 70 11.79 -6.58 2.51
C ASP A 70 11.02 -5.30 2.89
N ILE A 71 11.72 -4.24 3.29
CA ILE A 71 11.10 -2.96 3.66
C ILE A 71 10.26 -2.38 2.52
N SER A 72 10.64 -2.66 1.27
CA SER A 72 9.89 -2.27 0.07
C SER A 72 8.50 -2.89 -0.03
N MET A 73 8.23 -3.99 0.68
CA MET A 73 6.92 -4.62 0.77
C MET A 73 6.05 -4.06 1.90
N LEU A 74 6.62 -3.20 2.75
CA LEU A 74 5.97 -2.74 3.97
C LEU A 74 5.34 -1.36 3.79
N TRP A 75 4.15 -1.25 4.37
CA TRP A 75 3.29 -0.09 4.30
C TRP A 75 2.81 0.26 5.71
N THR A 76 2.45 1.53 5.91
CA THR A 76 1.80 2.01 7.13
C THR A 76 0.46 2.66 6.79
N GLU A 77 -0.47 2.66 7.74
CA GLU A 77 -1.77 3.30 7.59
C GLU A 77 -1.75 4.65 8.30
N LEU A 78 -1.95 5.73 7.56
CA LEU A 78 -2.06 7.08 8.10
C LEU A 78 -3.55 7.36 8.36
N ALA A 79 -3.94 7.26 9.63
CA ALA A 79 -5.28 7.62 10.05
C ALA A 79 -5.53 9.11 9.81
N GLU A 80 -6.65 9.43 9.20
CA GLU A 80 -7.11 10.81 9.08
C GLU A 80 -7.91 11.19 10.32
N ASN A 81 -7.38 12.14 11.10
CA ASN A 81 -8.05 12.60 12.31
C ASN A 81 -9.45 13.11 11.96
N GLY A 82 -10.47 12.54 12.59
CA GLY A 82 -11.88 12.96 12.42
C GLY A 82 -12.63 12.29 11.27
N ASN A 83 -12.06 11.27 10.61
CA ASN A 83 -12.74 10.55 9.54
C ASN A 83 -13.48 9.30 10.08
N ASP A 84 -14.79 9.45 10.35
CA ASP A 84 -15.66 8.37 10.86
C ASP A 84 -16.08 7.37 9.77
N ASP A 85 -15.69 7.61 8.51
CA ASP A 85 -16.08 6.79 7.35
C ASP A 85 -15.21 5.52 7.18
N GLY A 86 -14.11 5.41 7.94
CA GLY A 86 -13.19 4.28 7.94
C GLY A 86 -12.24 4.23 6.74
N PHE A 87 -12.09 5.33 6.00
CA PHE A 87 -11.05 5.47 4.98
C PHE A 87 -9.76 6.03 5.58
N ASN A 88 -8.63 5.45 5.16
CA ASN A 88 -7.30 5.88 5.57
C ASN A 88 -6.38 5.98 4.37
N LYS A 89 -5.24 6.67 4.55
CA LYS A 89 -4.16 6.66 3.58
C LYS A 89 -3.23 5.48 3.86
N ILE A 90 -2.70 4.85 2.82
CA ILE A 90 -1.67 3.82 2.93
C ILE A 90 -0.37 4.44 2.42
N ALA A 91 0.68 4.45 3.22
CA ALA A 91 1.94 5.13 2.92
C ALA A 91 3.13 4.17 2.87
N VAL A 92 4.15 4.56 2.11
CA VAL A 92 5.46 3.89 2.09
C VAL A 92 6.08 4.03 3.48
N LEU A 93 6.58 2.92 4.02
CA LEU A 93 7.14 2.92 5.37
C LEU A 93 8.35 3.86 5.53
N SER A 94 9.28 3.86 4.57
CA SER A 94 10.47 4.70 4.63
C SER A 94 10.19 6.19 4.42
N ASP A 95 9.00 6.56 3.92
CA ASP A 95 8.62 7.92 3.64
C ASP A 95 7.09 8.07 3.61
N ASN A 96 6.54 8.46 4.77
CA ASN A 96 5.12 8.68 4.94
C ASN A 96 4.54 9.82 4.07
N SER A 97 5.36 10.61 3.37
CA SER A 97 4.88 11.61 2.41
C SER A 97 4.46 10.99 1.08
N LEU A 98 4.82 9.74 0.82
CA LEU A 98 4.49 8.98 -0.37
C LEU A 98 3.37 7.98 -0.10
N ILE A 99 2.23 8.17 -0.75
CA ILE A 99 0.99 7.43 -0.47
C ILE A 99 0.48 6.66 -1.68
N LEU A 100 -0.21 5.56 -1.40
CA LEU A 100 -0.82 4.67 -2.37
C LEU A 100 -2.00 5.37 -3.06
N CYS A 101 -2.00 5.34 -4.37
CA CYS A 101 -2.95 6.05 -5.23
C CYS A 101 -3.58 5.11 -6.25
N TRP A 102 -4.84 5.36 -6.59
CA TRP A 102 -5.48 4.82 -7.78
C TRP A 102 -5.39 5.83 -8.93
N GLN A 103 -4.80 5.45 -10.06
CA GLN A 103 -4.76 6.27 -11.28
C GLN A 103 -5.72 5.73 -12.33
N HIS A 104 -6.69 6.56 -12.72
CA HIS A 104 -7.53 6.33 -13.90
C HIS A 104 -7.98 7.66 -14.50
N GLY A 105 -7.30 8.11 -15.57
CA GLY A 105 -7.70 9.26 -16.39
C GLY A 105 -7.90 10.61 -15.68
N GLY A 106 -7.40 10.77 -14.44
CA GLY A 106 -7.61 11.96 -13.61
C GLY A 106 -7.40 11.68 -12.13
N ASN A 107 -7.80 12.64 -11.29
CA ASN A 107 -7.58 12.64 -9.83
C ASN A 107 -8.74 12.04 -9.01
N ASN A 108 -9.79 11.55 -9.69
CA ASN A 108 -10.98 10.97 -9.09
C ASN A 108 -11.04 9.48 -9.37
N VAL A 109 -11.61 8.72 -8.42
CA VAL A 109 -11.88 7.30 -8.63
C VAL A 109 -12.94 7.15 -9.71
N SER A 110 -12.62 6.37 -10.74
CA SER A 110 -13.54 6.04 -11.83
C SER A 110 -13.43 4.56 -12.18
N PRO A 111 -14.53 3.91 -12.58
CA PRO A 111 -14.51 2.51 -13.00
C PRO A 111 -13.68 2.32 -14.27
N GLY A 112 -12.96 1.20 -14.37
CA GLY A 112 -12.17 0.85 -15.55
C GLY A 112 -10.79 0.27 -15.19
N PRO A 113 -10.00 -0.14 -16.18
CA PRO A 113 -8.63 -0.59 -15.98
C PRO A 113 -7.75 0.60 -15.56
N GLY A 114 -7.57 0.78 -14.27
CA GLY A 114 -6.61 1.74 -13.69
C GLY A 114 -5.34 1.07 -13.20
N MET A 115 -4.48 1.89 -12.61
CA MET A 115 -3.18 1.48 -12.10
C MET A 115 -3.02 1.94 -10.66
N VAL A 116 -2.45 1.09 -9.81
CA VAL A 116 -2.05 1.48 -8.47
C VAL A 116 -0.64 2.09 -8.53
N THR A 117 -0.44 3.23 -7.88
CA THR A 117 0.85 3.95 -7.87
C THR A 117 1.16 4.49 -6.48
N VAL A 118 2.35 5.05 -6.33
CA VAL A 118 2.76 5.84 -5.17
C VAL A 118 3.11 7.24 -5.65
N ASN A 119 2.52 8.26 -5.02
CA ASN A 119 2.79 9.66 -5.31
C ASN A 119 2.89 10.44 -3.99
N TYR A 120 3.43 11.66 -4.05
CA TYR A 120 3.36 12.56 -2.91
C TYR A 120 1.92 12.83 -2.47
N PHE A 121 1.78 12.99 -1.16
CA PHE A 121 0.54 13.36 -0.51
C PHE A 121 -0.11 14.57 -1.19
N SER A 122 -1.43 14.48 -1.37
CA SER A 122 -2.31 15.57 -1.77
C SER A 122 -3.76 15.24 -1.38
N ASP A 123 -4.62 16.25 -1.32
CA ASP A 123 -6.00 16.12 -0.81
C ASP A 123 -6.99 15.54 -1.83
N GLN A 124 -6.52 14.84 -2.87
CA GLN A 124 -7.41 14.29 -3.89
C GLN A 124 -7.95 12.90 -3.49
N GLY A 125 -9.19 12.62 -3.89
CA GLY A 125 -9.97 11.49 -3.39
C GLY A 125 -9.42 10.10 -3.73
N ASN A 126 -8.65 9.96 -4.81
CA ASN A 126 -8.13 8.69 -5.32
C ASN A 126 -7.00 8.03 -4.48
N ARG A 127 -6.81 8.45 -3.23
CA ARG A 127 -5.74 7.98 -2.32
C ARG A 127 -6.24 7.51 -0.96
N HIS A 128 -7.56 7.46 -0.81
CA HIS A 128 -8.24 6.99 0.39
C HIS A 128 -8.65 5.54 0.20
N TRP A 129 -8.26 4.69 1.14
CA TRP A 129 -8.46 3.25 1.08
C TRP A 129 -9.21 2.78 2.30
N LYS A 130 -10.12 1.83 2.10
CA LYS A 130 -10.82 1.16 3.18
C LYS A 130 -10.61 -0.35 3.08
N MET A 131 -10.07 -0.93 4.14
CA MET A 131 -9.91 -2.37 4.26
C MET A 131 -11.13 -2.93 5.00
N VAL A 132 -11.94 -3.71 4.30
CA VAL A 132 -13.16 -4.31 4.89
C VAL A 132 -12.93 -5.77 5.28
N PRO A 133 -13.54 -6.25 6.38
CA PRO A 133 -13.50 -7.66 6.71
C PRO A 133 -14.10 -8.50 5.58
N VAL A 134 -13.37 -9.53 5.17
CA VAL A 134 -13.92 -10.57 4.29
C VAL A 134 -14.65 -11.58 5.17
N GLY A 135 -15.92 -11.87 4.87
CA GLY A 135 -16.72 -12.81 5.65
C GLY A 135 -16.06 -14.18 5.79
N ARG A 136 -16.29 -14.86 6.93
CA ARG A 136 -15.70 -16.16 7.33
C ARG A 136 -15.88 -17.32 6.34
N ASN A 137 -16.63 -17.16 5.25
CA ASN A 137 -16.94 -18.22 4.27
C ASN A 137 -16.18 -18.08 2.94
N ALA A 138 -15.19 -17.19 2.85
CA ALA A 138 -14.35 -17.02 1.65
C ALA A 138 -13.06 -17.89 1.68
N TRP A 139 -13.15 -19.08 2.28
CA TRP A 139 -12.03 -20.01 2.48
C TRP A 139 -12.24 -21.29 1.70
#